data_AF-A0A539E3S1-F1
#
_entry.id   AF-A0A539E3S1-F1
#
_cell.length_a   1.000
_cell.length_b   1.000
_cell.length_c   1.000
_cell.angle_alpha   90.00
_cell.angle_beta   90.00
_cell.angle_gamma   90.00
#
_symmetry.space_group_name_H-M   'P 1'
#
loop_
_entity.id
_entity.type
_entity.pdbx_description
1 polymer ?
#
loop_
_entity_poly.entity_id
_entity_poly.type
_entity_poly.pdbx_seq_one_letter_code
_entity_poly.pdbx_strand_id
1 'polypeptide(L)' 'MVDSQQHFLLRWGIDELVAEGRREWAAAAASPTLAAMTMRSRVREAEALLDRDGLGGFQAMAWVAGGFDQLP' A
#
# COMPACT_ATOMS: atom_id res chain seq x y z
N MET A 1 3.24 1.04 19.49
CA MET A 1 2.85 2.23 18.68
C MET A 1 1.45 1.99 18.16
N VAL A 2 0.61 3.02 18.16
CA VAL A 2 -0.71 3.00 17.53
C VAL A 2 -0.72 4.08 16.46
N ASP A 3 -1.14 3.75 15.25
CA ASP A 3 -1.29 4.68 14.12
C ASP A 3 -2.57 4.34 13.32
N SER A 4 -2.97 5.21 12.39
CA SER A 4 -4.00 4.83 11.43
C SER A 4 -3.44 3.86 10.40
N GLN A 5 -4.29 3.02 9.81
CA GLN A 5 -3.94 2.12 8.72
C GLN A 5 -3.34 2.91 7.55
N GLN A 6 -3.92 4.07 7.24
CA GLN A 6 -3.39 4.93 6.18
C GLN A 6 -1.91 5.29 6.45
N HIS A 7 -1.60 5.85 7.62
CA HIS A 7 -0.22 6.23 7.94
C HIS A 7 0.71 5.02 8.03
N PHE A 8 0.23 3.91 8.59
CA PHE A 8 0.98 2.67 8.65
C PHE A 8 1.37 2.20 7.25
N LEU A 9 0.41 2.10 6.32
CA LEU A 9 0.68 1.64 4.95
C LEU A 9 1.58 2.61 4.17
N LEU A 10 1.42 3.92 4.37
CA LEU A 10 2.32 4.93 3.78
C LEU A 10 3.76 4.77 4.29
N ARG A 11 3.95 4.59 5.60
CA ARG A 11 5.27 4.37 6.22
C ARG A 11 5.96 3.12 5.66
N TRP A 12 5.20 2.10 5.27
CA TRP A 12 5.71 0.84 4.75
C TRP A 12 5.70 0.74 3.21
N GLY A 13 5.58 1.86 2.50
CA GLY A 13 5.88 1.90 1.06
C GLY A 13 4.74 1.51 0.12
N ILE A 14 3.48 1.67 0.54
CA ILE A 14 2.33 1.37 -0.35
C ILE A 14 2.33 2.24 -1.63
N ASP A 15 2.85 3.46 -1.55
CA ASP A 15 3.00 4.37 -2.69
C ASP A 15 4.03 3.85 -3.71
N GLU A 16 5.13 3.26 -3.25
CA GLU A 16 6.13 2.63 -4.09
C GLU A 16 5.56 1.41 -4.82
N LEU A 17 4.76 0.59 -4.12
CA LEU A 17 4.06 -0.55 -4.71
C LEU A 17 3.01 -0.12 -5.76
N VAL A 18 2.33 1.00 -5.53
CA VAL A 18 1.40 1.61 -6.51
C VAL A 18 2.17 2.15 -7.72
N ALA A 19 3.29 2.83 -7.50
CA ALA A 19 4.13 3.36 -8.57
C ALA A 19 4.70 2.23 -9.43
N GLU A 20 5.15 1.13 -8.82
CA GLU A 20 5.54 -0.10 -9.51
C GLU A 20 4.39 -0.66 -10.35
N GLY A 21 3.19 -0.80 -9.76
CA GLY A 21 2.01 -1.30 -10.47
C GLY A 21 1.65 -0.47 -11.71
N ARG A 22 1.79 0.87 -11.62
CA ARG A 22 1.58 1.78 -12.76
C ARG A 22 2.60 1.56 -13.88
N ARG A 23 3.89 1.35 -13.54
CA ARG A 23 4.95 1.11 -14.53
C ARG A 23 4.73 -0.20 -15.28
N GLU A 24 4.45 -1.28 -14.55
CA GLU A 24 4.22 -2.60 -15.14
C GLU A 24 2.97 -2.62 -16.02
N TRP A 25 1.87 -1.98 -15.58
CA TRP A 25 0.68 -1.84 -16.39
C TRP A 25 0.94 -1.07 -17.69
N ALA A 26 1.71 0.03 -17.63
CA ALA A 26 2.06 0.81 -18.80
C ALA A 26 2.93 0.01 -19.79
N ALA A 27 3.88 -0.77 -19.28
CA ALA A 27 4.74 -1.63 -20.10
C ALA A 27 3.96 -2.77 -20.79
N ALA A 28 2.91 -3.28 -20.15
CA ALA A 28 2.08 -4.36 -20.68
C ALA A 28 0.87 -3.89 -21.53
N ALA A 29 0.75 -2.58 -21.81
CA ALA A 29 -0.45 -2.00 -22.43
C ALA A 29 -0.82 -2.60 -23.80
N ALA A 30 0.16 -3.12 -24.55
CA ALA A 30 -0.07 -3.74 -25.86
C ALA A 30 -0.55 -5.21 -25.78
N SER A 31 -0.36 -5.90 -24.65
CA SER A 31 -0.79 -7.29 -24.43
C SER A 31 -0.92 -7.59 -22.93
N PRO A 32 -2.06 -7.29 -22.31
CA PRO A 32 -2.25 -7.47 -20.87
C PRO A 32 -2.16 -8.94 -20.45
N THR A 33 -1.26 -9.23 -19.51
CA THR A 33 -1.18 -10.52 -18.84
C THR A 33 -1.98 -10.51 -17.54
N LEU A 34 -2.28 -11.68 -16.96
CA LEU A 34 -2.88 -11.74 -15.62
C LEU A 34 -2.04 -11.01 -14.58
N ALA A 35 -0.72 -11.10 -14.67
CA ALA A 35 0.19 -10.35 -13.81
C ALA A 35 0.00 -8.83 -13.98
N ALA A 36 -0.10 -8.33 -15.22
CA ALA A 36 -0.37 -6.92 -15.47
C ALA A 36 -1.73 -6.46 -14.91
N MET A 37 -2.75 -7.33 -14.95
CA MET A 37 -4.06 -7.05 -14.33
C MET A 37 -3.97 -6.94 -12.80
N THR A 38 -3.21 -7.82 -12.14
CA THR A 38 -2.93 -7.71 -10.70
C THR A 38 -2.16 -6.44 -10.36
N MET A 39 -1.18 -6.07 -11.18
CA MET A 39 -0.43 -4.81 -10.98
C MET A 39 -1.32 -3.58 -11.10
N ARG A 40 -2.30 -3.61 -12.01
CA ARG A 40 -3.29 -2.53 -12.16
C ARG A 40 -4.22 -2.42 -10.93
N SER A 41 -4.57 -3.53 -10.27
CA SER A 41 -5.51 -3.50 -9.14
C SER A 41 -4.95 -2.72 -7.95
N ARG A 42 -3.63 -2.73 -7.75
CA ARG A 42 -2.93 -1.96 -6.70
C ARG A 42 -3.33 -0.49 -6.66
N VAL A 43 -3.58 0.15 -7.81
CA VAL A 43 -3.98 1.56 -7.87
C VAL A 43 -5.32 1.77 -7.16
N ARG A 44 -6.33 0.97 -7.49
CA ARG A 44 -7.68 1.11 -6.90
C ARG A 44 -7.76 0.58 -5.48
N GLU A 45 -7.04 -0.50 -5.19
CA GLU A 45 -6.99 -1.05 -3.85
C GLU A 45 -6.34 -0.06 -2.88
N ALA A 46 -5.26 0.62 -3.28
CA ALA A 46 -4.63 1.64 -2.46
C ALA A 46 -5.57 2.82 -2.17
N GLU A 47 -6.40 3.26 -3.11
CA GLU A 47 -7.42 4.30 -2.87
C GLU A 47 -8.34 3.91 -1.71
N ALA A 48 -8.85 2.67 -1.72
CA ALA A 48 -9.72 2.16 -0.66
C ALA A 48 -8.97 1.98 0.67
N LEU A 49 -7.74 1.44 0.64
CA LEU A 49 -6.93 1.18 1.83
C LEU A 49 -6.44 2.45 2.53
N LEU A 50 -6.34 3.56 1.80
CA LEU A 50 -5.84 4.84 2.29
C LEU A 50 -6.95 5.86 2.61
N ASP A 51 -8.21 5.55 2.31
CA ASP A 51 -9.34 6.41 2.63
C ASP A 51 -9.56 6.49 4.15
N ARG A 52 -9.34 7.68 4.75
CA ARG A 52 -9.46 7.90 6.20
C ARG A 52 -10.88 7.71 6.71
N ASP A 53 -11.87 8.02 5.89
CA ASP A 53 -13.29 7.86 6.25
C ASP A 53 -13.77 6.42 6.01
N GLY A 54 -12.91 5.61 5.35
CA GLY A 54 -13.09 4.18 5.10
C GLY A 54 -12.03 3.31 5.79
N LEU A 55 -11.42 2.38 5.04
CA LEU A 55 -10.48 1.39 5.59
C LEU A 55 -9.21 2.02 6.17
N GLY A 56 -8.76 3.14 5.60
CA GLY A 56 -7.59 3.88 6.08
C GLY A 56 -7.75 4.44 7.50
N GLY A 57 -8.98 4.55 8.00
CA GLY A 57 -9.29 4.92 9.38
C GLY A 57 -9.11 3.80 10.41
N PHE A 58 -8.88 2.55 9.99
CA PHE A 58 -8.62 1.45 10.92
C PHE A 58 -7.32 1.69 11.72
N GLN A 59 -7.20 1.08 12.90
CA GLN A 59 -6.01 1.23 13.73
C GLN A 59 -4.98 0.12 13.43
N ALA A 60 -3.73 0.53 13.23
CA ALA A 60 -2.59 -0.37 13.17
C ALA A 60 -1.83 -0.31 14.50
N MET A 61 -1.57 -1.47 15.09
CA MET A 61 -0.86 -1.60 16.37
C MET A 61 0.38 -2.45 16.19
N ALA A 62 1.53 -1.92 16.61
CA ALA A 62 2.82 -2.61 16.57
C ALA A 62 3.44 -2.69 17.96
N TRP A 63 4.01 -3.86 18.26
CA TRP A 63 4.80 -4.14 19.46
C TRP A 63 6.19 -4.61 19.03
N VAL A 64 7.22 -4.07 19.66
CA VAL A 64 8.61 -4.48 19.42
C VAL A 64 9.18 -4.93 20.76
N ALA A 65 9.74 -6.14 20.80
CA ALA A 65 10.47 -6.61 21.97
C ALA A 65 11.79 -5.80 22.06
N GLY A 66 11.89 -4.90 23.04
CA GLY A 66 13.10 -4.09 23.28
C GLY A 66 13.02 -2.60 22.94
N GLY A 67 11.87 -2.06 22.49
CA GLY A 67 11.68 -0.62 22.22
C GLY A 67 11.40 -0.30 20.74
N PHE A 68 11.01 0.94 20.43
CA PHE A 68 10.53 1.34 19.09
C PHE A 68 11.60 1.91 18.15
N ASP A 69 12.87 1.92 18.58
CA ASP A 69 13.97 2.62 17.90
C ASP A 69 14.34 2.04 16.51
N GLN A 70 13.75 0.91 16.12
CA GLN A 70 14.04 0.19 14.88
C GLN A 70 12.89 0.22 13.85
N LEU A 71 11.78 0.92 14.13
CA LEU A 71 10.71 1.07 13.15
C LEU A 71 11.10 2.13 12.10
N PRO A 72 10.76 1.91 10.82
CA PRO A 72 10.97 2.90 9.77
C PRO A 72 10.17 4.20 10.02
#